data_AF-A0A2J6TDI3-F1
#
_entry.id   AF-A0A2J6TDI3-F1
#
_cell.length_a   1.000
_cell.length_b   1.000
_cell.length_c   1.000
_cell.angle_alpha   90.00
_cell.angle_beta   90.00
_cell.angle_gamma   90.00
#
_symmetry.space_group_name_H-M   'P 1'
#
loop_
_entity.id
_entity.type
_entity.pdbx_description
1 polymer ?
#
loop_
_entity_poly.entity_id
_entity_poly.type
_entity_poly.pdbx_seq_one_letter_code
_entity_poly.pdbx_strand_id
1 'polypeptide(L)'
;MYGDTGTKLVQHAKRTQNLTHLPAYQTEMVRAVSREVRDLDKDVSRMLEPFGGSFDPAAEQATACTLLVNHLSMRRNKRCLLAYYRTRTDKLEELVWNGSDLVDLAGQQAGGVIAEGPGSDASSTSSLSPQEKDYVRQYGDLLAAYKGQWTDIDLT
;
A
#
# COMPACT_ATOMS: atom_id res chain seq x y z
N MET A 1 8.62 -4.88 -18.30
CA MET A 1 8.25 -3.58 -18.89
C MET A 1 7.86 -2.62 -17.76
N TYR A 2 7.93 -1.30 -17.97
CA TYR A 2 7.54 -0.34 -16.94
C TYR A 2 6.08 -0.54 -16.50
N GLY A 3 5.83 -0.48 -15.20
CA GLY A 3 4.49 -0.60 -14.63
C GLY A 3 3.91 -2.01 -14.51
N ASP A 4 4.65 -3.06 -14.90
CA ASP A 4 4.19 -4.46 -14.75
C ASP A 4 3.99 -4.83 -13.27
N THR A 5 4.96 -4.46 -12.43
CA THR A 5 4.89 -4.68 -10.97
C THR A 5 3.72 -3.92 -10.35
N GLY A 6 3.48 -2.68 -10.79
CA GLY A 6 2.33 -1.89 -10.36
C GLY A 6 1.00 -2.55 -10.75
N THR A 7 0.91 -3.16 -11.93
CA THR A 7 -0.28 -3.89 -12.38
C THR A 7 -0.54 -5.13 -11.53
N LYS A 8 0.51 -5.91 -11.21
CA LYS A 8 0.40 -7.08 -10.31
C LYS A 8 -0.08 -6.65 -8.91
N LEU A 9 0.42 -5.52 -8.40
CA LEU A 9 -0.01 -4.98 -7.11
C LEU A 9 -1.49 -4.60 -7.10
N VAL A 10 -1.99 -3.97 -8.16
CA VAL A 10 -3.42 -3.63 -8.30
C VAL A 10 -4.29 -4.88 -8.45
N GLN A 11 -3.83 -5.91 -9.17
CA GLN A 11 -4.54 -7.19 -9.24
C GLN A 11 -4.65 -7.84 -7.86
N HIS A 12 -3.58 -7.79 -7.07
CA HIS A 12 -3.61 -8.24 -5.67
C HIS A 12 -4.61 -7.44 -4.84
N ALA A 13 -4.65 -6.11 -4.99
CA ALA A 13 -5.64 -5.24 -4.33
C ALA A 13 -7.07 -5.63 -4.70
N LYS A 14 -7.34 -5.86 -6.00
CA LYS A 14 -8.67 -6.29 -6.47
C LYS A 14 -9.10 -7.62 -5.87
N ARG A 15 -8.18 -8.58 -5.74
CA ARG A 15 -8.48 -9.87 -5.07
C ARG A 15 -8.80 -9.67 -3.59
N THR A 16 -8.10 -8.73 -2.94
CA THR A 16 -8.33 -8.41 -1.52
C THR A 16 -9.73 -7.86 -1.25
N GLN A 17 -10.32 -7.11 -2.20
CA GLN A 17 -11.70 -6.59 -2.04
C GLN A 17 -12.74 -7.69 -1.84
N ASN A 18 -12.54 -8.86 -2.46
CA ASN A 18 -13.47 -9.98 -2.41
C ASN A 18 -13.22 -10.92 -1.22
N LEU A 19 -12.12 -10.71 -0.46
CA LEU A 19 -11.78 -11.52 0.69
C LEU A 19 -12.39 -10.93 1.97
N THR A 20 -12.78 -11.81 2.88
CA THR A 20 -13.27 -11.46 4.23
C THR A 20 -12.13 -11.14 5.18
N HIS A 21 -10.97 -11.76 4.99
CA HIS A 21 -9.76 -11.51 5.77
C HIS A 21 -8.76 -10.67 4.98
N LEU A 22 -7.89 -9.94 5.69
CA LEU A 22 -6.84 -9.16 5.06
C LEU A 22 -5.62 -10.05 4.76
N PRO A 23 -5.21 -10.19 3.48
CA PRO A 23 -4.01 -10.95 3.13
C PRO A 23 -2.74 -10.21 3.57
N ALA A 24 -1.61 -10.93 3.57
CA ALA A 24 -0.33 -10.38 3.98
C ALA A 24 0.09 -9.13 3.17
N TYR A 25 0.67 -8.16 3.87
CA TYR A 25 1.20 -6.95 3.26
C TYR A 25 2.34 -7.29 2.30
N GLN A 26 2.25 -6.76 1.07
CA GLN A 26 3.16 -7.12 -0.02
C GLN A 26 4.37 -6.20 -0.07
N THR A 27 5.21 -6.28 0.96
CA THR A 27 6.40 -5.43 1.16
C THR A 27 7.31 -5.40 -0.06
N GLU A 28 7.60 -6.56 -0.65
CA GLU A 28 8.56 -6.64 -1.75
C GLU A 28 8.03 -6.01 -3.05
N MET A 29 6.73 -6.20 -3.35
CA MET A 29 6.11 -5.54 -4.51
C MET A 29 6.06 -4.03 -4.35
N VAL A 30 5.67 -3.55 -3.16
CA VAL A 30 5.67 -2.11 -2.85
C VAL A 30 7.07 -1.50 -2.99
N ARG A 31 8.09 -2.17 -2.41
CA ARG A 31 9.48 -1.73 -2.51
C ARG A 31 9.97 -1.71 -3.95
N ALA A 32 9.60 -2.71 -4.75
CA ALA A 32 9.96 -2.76 -6.16
C ALA A 32 9.34 -1.61 -6.97
N VAL A 33 8.04 -1.33 -6.81
CA VAL A 33 7.38 -0.20 -7.48
C VAL A 33 7.97 1.14 -7.01
N SER A 34 8.30 1.26 -5.72
CA SER A 34 8.91 2.49 -5.17
C SER A 34 10.32 2.72 -5.69
N ARG A 35 11.12 1.66 -5.87
CA ARG A 35 12.44 1.72 -6.50
C ARG A 35 12.32 2.14 -7.96
N GLU A 36 11.41 1.53 -8.71
CA GLU A 36 11.14 1.87 -10.11
C GLU A 36 10.81 3.36 -10.29
N VAL A 37 9.95 3.93 -9.42
CA VAL A 37 9.65 5.38 -9.45
C VAL A 37 10.90 6.23 -9.19
N ARG A 38 11.73 5.87 -8.21
CA ARG A 38 12.97 6.61 -7.90
C ARG A 38 14.01 6.50 -9.02
N ASP A 39 14.07 5.35 -9.69
CA ASP A 39 15.02 5.15 -10.78
C ASP A 39 14.58 5.94 -12.02
N LEU A 40 13.28 5.94 -12.34
CA LEU A 40 12.72 6.82 -13.38
C LEU A 40 12.96 8.31 -13.10
N ASP A 41 12.83 8.73 -11.83
CA ASP A 41 13.06 10.12 -11.42
C ASP A 41 14.54 10.53 -11.56
N LYS A 42 15.47 9.63 -11.20
CA LYS A 42 16.91 9.83 -11.45
C LYS A 42 17.21 9.91 -12.94
N ASP A 43 16.60 9.07 -13.75
CA ASP A 43 16.82 9.07 -15.20
C ASP A 43 16.28 10.36 -15.84
N VAL A 44 15.10 10.83 -15.42
CA VAL A 44 14.57 12.15 -15.80
C VAL A 44 15.53 13.28 -15.40
N SER A 45 16.07 13.22 -14.17
CA SER A 45 17.02 14.23 -13.69
C SER A 45 18.32 14.25 -14.50
N ARG A 46 18.88 13.08 -14.82
CA ARG A 46 20.09 12.97 -15.67
C ARG A 46 19.86 13.47 -17.10
N MET A 47 18.67 13.23 -17.66
CA MET A 47 18.33 13.76 -18.99
C MET A 47 18.19 15.28 -19.00
N LEU A 48 17.78 15.88 -17.88
CA LEU A 48 17.60 17.33 -17.75
C LEU A 48 18.87 18.07 -17.34
N GLU A 49 19.84 17.40 -16.72
CA GLU A 49 21.12 17.97 -16.27
C GLU A 49 21.85 18.80 -17.35
N PRO A 50 21.96 18.36 -18.63
CA PRO A 50 22.65 19.12 -19.67
C PRO A 50 21.99 20.47 -20.02
N PHE A 51 20.69 20.61 -19.75
CA PHE A 51 19.93 21.79 -20.13
C PHE A 51 19.99 22.92 -19.10
N GLY A 52 20.55 22.69 -17.91
CA GLY A 52 20.79 23.72 -16.89
C GLY A 52 19.55 24.52 -16.48
N GLY A 53 18.33 23.97 -16.68
CA GLY A 53 17.05 24.64 -16.43
C GLY A 53 16.41 25.33 -17.63
N SER A 54 17.09 25.45 -18.77
CA SER A 54 16.56 26.00 -20.02
C SER A 54 16.33 24.88 -21.04
N PHE A 55 15.32 24.05 -20.81
CA PHE A 55 14.90 23.01 -21.75
C PHE A 55 13.84 23.57 -22.72
N ASP A 56 14.13 23.54 -24.03
CA ASP A 56 13.16 23.84 -25.08
C ASP A 56 12.62 22.55 -25.72
N PRO A 57 11.34 22.18 -25.45
CA PRO A 57 10.73 20.98 -26.02
C PRO A 57 10.60 21.00 -27.55
N ALA A 58 10.58 22.18 -28.19
CA ALA A 58 10.42 22.29 -29.63
C ALA A 58 11.73 21.96 -30.38
N ALA A 59 12.87 22.33 -29.79
CA ALA A 59 14.19 22.00 -30.32
C ALA A 59 14.54 20.52 -30.12
N GLU A 60 14.15 19.93 -28.98
CA GLU A 60 14.52 18.57 -28.58
C GLU A 60 13.31 17.64 -28.41
N GLN A 61 12.56 17.45 -29.49
CA GLN A 61 11.28 16.72 -29.48
C GLN A 61 11.42 15.26 -29.02
N ALA A 62 12.51 14.57 -29.38
CA ALA A 62 12.75 13.18 -28.96
C ALA A 62 12.95 13.05 -27.45
N THR A 63 13.72 13.98 -26.86
CA THR A 63 13.95 14.07 -25.42
C THR A 63 12.66 14.44 -24.69
N ALA A 64 11.88 15.38 -25.22
CA ALA A 64 10.59 15.77 -24.67
C ALA A 64 9.60 14.58 -24.59
N CYS A 65 9.50 13.78 -25.66
CA CYS A 65 8.69 12.56 -25.67
C CYS A 65 9.15 11.55 -24.62
N THR A 66 10.46 11.35 -24.47
CA THR A 66 11.03 10.42 -23.48
C THR A 66 10.74 10.87 -22.05
N LEU A 67 10.93 12.17 -21.76
CA LEU A 67 10.59 12.77 -20.47
C LEU A 67 9.10 12.61 -20.14
N LEU A 68 8.22 12.83 -21.13
CA LEU A 68 6.78 12.66 -20.96
C LEU A 68 6.42 11.21 -20.62
N VAL A 69 6.96 10.23 -21.35
CA VAL A 69 6.69 8.80 -21.11
C VAL A 69 7.18 8.38 -19.73
N ASN A 70 8.37 8.81 -19.31
CA ASN A 70 8.89 8.52 -17.97
C ASN A 70 8.02 9.16 -16.88
N HIS A 71 7.59 10.40 -17.07
CA HIS A 71 6.71 11.10 -16.14
C HIS A 71 5.33 10.43 -16.01
N LEU A 72 4.73 10.03 -17.13
CA LEU A 72 3.46 9.29 -17.13
C LEU A 72 3.61 7.93 -16.44
N SER A 73 4.73 7.24 -16.64
CA SER A 73 5.05 5.97 -15.98
C SER A 73 5.17 6.13 -14.46
N MET A 74 5.85 7.19 -13.99
CA MET A 74 5.92 7.53 -12.56
C MET A 74 4.54 7.79 -11.96
N ARG A 75 3.71 8.61 -12.64
CA ARG A 75 2.33 8.89 -12.19
C ARG A 75 1.48 7.62 -12.16
N ARG A 76 1.66 6.71 -13.12
CA ARG A 76 0.98 5.42 -13.16
C ARG A 76 1.34 4.56 -11.95
N ASN A 77 2.63 4.46 -11.63
CA ASN A 77 3.12 3.70 -10.48
C ASN A 77 2.62 4.30 -9.14
N LYS A 78 2.65 5.64 -9.00
CA LYS A 78 2.05 6.33 -7.85
C LYS A 78 0.57 5.99 -7.69
N ARG A 79 -0.21 6.01 -8.78
CA ARG A 79 -1.63 5.65 -8.76
C ARG A 79 -1.85 4.20 -8.32
N CYS A 80 -1.03 3.26 -8.79
CA CYS A 80 -1.11 1.85 -8.38
C CYS A 80 -0.85 1.66 -6.89
N LEU A 81 0.17 2.33 -6.34
CA LEU A 81 0.49 2.29 -4.92
C LEU A 81 -0.67 2.84 -4.08
N LEU A 82 -1.16 4.04 -4.40
CA LEU A 82 -2.26 4.66 -3.68
C LEU A 82 -3.55 3.82 -3.73
N ALA A 83 -3.85 3.21 -4.86
CA ALA A 83 -5.00 2.31 -4.98
C ALA A 83 -4.84 1.08 -4.07
N TYR A 84 -3.65 0.47 -4.03
CA TYR A 84 -3.38 -0.67 -3.14
C TYR A 84 -3.53 -0.29 -1.67
N TYR A 85 -2.94 0.84 -1.25
CA TYR A 85 -3.05 1.32 0.13
C TYR A 85 -4.50 1.66 0.49
N ARG A 86 -5.22 2.37 -0.38
CA ARG A 86 -6.62 2.74 -0.13
C ARG A 86 -7.50 1.51 0.07
N THR A 87 -7.38 0.51 -0.81
CA THR A 87 -8.14 -0.74 -0.68
C THR A 87 -7.86 -1.46 0.64
N ARG A 88 -6.62 -1.43 1.11
CA ARG A 88 -6.26 -2.06 2.40
C ARG A 88 -6.77 -1.26 3.59
N THR A 89 -6.65 0.07 3.57
CA THR A 89 -7.21 0.91 4.64
C THR A 89 -8.73 0.79 4.71
N ASP A 90 -9.42 0.72 3.58
CA ASP A 90 -10.88 0.50 3.54
C ASP A 90 -11.26 -0.80 4.26
N LYS A 91 -10.53 -1.89 3.99
CA LYS A 91 -10.76 -3.18 4.66
C LYS A 91 -10.38 -3.16 6.13
N LEU A 92 -9.32 -2.44 6.52
CA LEU A 92 -8.95 -2.28 7.91
C LEU A 92 -10.01 -1.51 8.70
N GLU A 93 -10.52 -0.42 8.13
CA GLU A 93 -11.60 0.36 8.73
C GLU A 93 -12.84 -0.52 8.91
N GLU A 94 -13.27 -1.25 7.89
CA GLU A 94 -14.40 -2.20 7.96
C GLU A 94 -14.22 -3.21 9.11
N LEU A 95 -13.02 -3.78 9.27
CA LEU A 95 -12.72 -4.72 10.35
C LEU A 95 -12.78 -4.08 11.75
N VAL A 96 -12.30 -2.85 11.89
CA VAL A 96 -12.39 -2.09 13.16
C VAL A 96 -13.85 -1.81 13.51
N TRP A 97 -14.68 -1.43 12.54
CA TRP A 97 -16.10 -1.20 12.77
C TRP A 97 -16.85 -2.49 13.13
N ASN A 98 -16.48 -3.62 12.54
CA ASN A 98 -17.05 -4.94 12.86
C ASN A 98 -16.56 -5.51 14.21
N GLY A 99 -15.79 -4.76 15.00
CA GLY A 99 -15.32 -5.18 16.33
C GLY A 99 -14.24 -6.27 16.31
N SER A 100 -13.56 -6.49 15.18
CA SER A 100 -12.41 -7.38 15.15
C SER A 100 -11.25 -6.71 15.89
N ASP A 101 -10.79 -7.33 16.99
CA ASP A 101 -9.73 -6.75 17.81
C ASP A 101 -8.40 -6.71 17.02
N LEU A 102 -7.59 -5.68 17.30
CA LEU A 102 -6.27 -5.49 16.70
C LEU A 102 -5.35 -6.71 16.87
N VAL A 103 -5.55 -7.42 17.98
CA VAL A 103 -4.84 -8.65 18.33
C VAL A 103 -5.28 -9.82 17.45
N ASP A 104 -6.57 -9.91 17.12
CA ASP A 104 -7.12 -10.93 16.23
C ASP A 104 -6.68 -10.70 14.77
N LEU A 105 -6.58 -9.45 14.32
CA LEU A 105 -6.04 -9.13 12.99
C LEU A 105 -4.55 -9.51 12.84
N ALA A 106 -3.78 -9.40 13.92
CA ALA A 106 -2.39 -9.84 13.96
C ALA A 106 -2.26 -11.37 14.12
N GLY A 107 -3.23 -12.01 14.77
CA GLY A 107 -3.28 -13.44 15.08
C GLY A 107 -4.03 -14.33 14.09
N GLN A 108 -4.79 -13.77 13.14
CA GLN A 108 -5.65 -14.51 12.19
C GLN A 108 -4.90 -15.45 11.21
N GLN A 109 -3.57 -15.54 11.28
CA GLN A 109 -2.81 -16.59 10.61
C GLN A 109 -2.59 -17.85 11.46
N ALA A 110 -2.83 -17.82 12.77
CA ALA A 110 -2.63 -18.99 13.65
C ALA A 110 -3.82 -19.96 13.66
N GLY A 111 -5.01 -19.54 13.23
CA GLY A 111 -6.23 -20.35 13.29
C GLY A 111 -6.53 -21.21 12.06
N GLY A 112 -5.56 -21.36 11.15
CA GLY A 112 -5.78 -21.88 9.80
C GLY A 112 -5.35 -23.32 9.53
N VAL A 113 -4.68 -24.04 10.43
CA VAL A 113 -4.51 -25.52 10.40
C VAL A 113 -4.10 -25.94 11.81
N ILE A 114 -4.94 -26.71 12.51
CA ILE A 114 -4.54 -27.41 13.73
C ILE A 114 -3.67 -28.59 13.30
N ALA A 115 -2.36 -28.43 13.37
CA ALA A 115 -1.40 -29.54 13.41
C ALA A 115 -0.46 -29.28 14.59
N GLU A 116 -0.72 -29.97 15.69
CA GLU A 116 0.09 -29.95 16.91
C GLU A 116 1.52 -30.41 16.59
N GLY A 117 2.49 -29.51 16.77
CA GLY A 117 3.90 -29.82 16.70
C GLY A 117 4.69 -28.81 17.55
N PRO A 118 5.34 -29.22 18.65
CA PRO A 118 6.08 -28.31 19.50
C PRO A 118 7.45 -28.05 18.86
N GLY A 119 7.65 -26.85 18.35
CA GLY A 119 8.94 -26.42 17.81
C GLY A 119 8.84 -25.88 16.39
N SER A 120 8.31 -24.67 16.24
CA SER A 120 8.73 -23.82 15.13
C SER A 120 8.77 -22.38 15.63
N ASP A 121 9.92 -21.75 15.44
CA ASP A 121 10.11 -20.30 15.48
C ASP A 121 9.20 -19.65 14.44
N ALA A 122 7.90 -19.58 14.76
CA ALA A 122 6.91 -18.87 13.99
C ALA A 122 7.11 -17.38 14.25
N SER A 123 8.15 -16.82 13.60
CA SER A 123 8.20 -15.40 13.27
C SER A 123 6.82 -15.04 12.73
N SER A 124 6.01 -14.43 13.59
CA SER A 124 4.62 -14.14 13.33
C SER A 124 4.62 -13.12 12.20
N THR A 125 4.46 -13.59 10.96
CA THR A 125 4.46 -12.75 9.76
C THR A 125 3.16 -11.99 9.74
N SER A 126 3.06 -11.01 10.65
CA SER A 126 1.92 -10.14 10.81
C SER A 126 1.48 -9.67 9.43
N SER A 127 0.20 -9.94 9.11
CA SER A 127 -0.42 -9.58 7.83
C SER A 127 -0.37 -8.06 7.55
N LEU A 128 -0.08 -7.29 8.60
CA LEU A 128 0.01 -5.84 8.64
C LEU A 128 1.46 -5.38 8.61
N SER A 129 1.71 -4.35 7.81
CA SER A 129 2.92 -3.55 7.95
C SER A 129 2.92 -2.78 9.28
N PRO A 130 4.09 -2.43 9.85
CA PRO A 130 4.17 -1.61 11.05
C PRO A 130 3.38 -0.30 10.93
N GLN A 131 3.41 0.32 9.75
CA GLN A 131 2.69 1.56 9.47
C GLN A 131 1.17 1.37 9.49
N GLU A 132 0.68 0.23 9.01
CA GLU A 132 -0.75 -0.11 9.11
C GLU A 132 -1.16 -0.34 10.56
N LYS A 133 -0.32 -0.95 11.40
CA LYS A 133 -0.64 -1.12 12.83
C LYS A 133 -0.80 0.23 13.52
N ASP A 134 0.12 1.16 13.26
CA ASP A 134 0.05 2.51 13.83
C ASP A 134 -1.20 3.25 13.35
N TYR A 135 -1.55 3.11 12.07
CA TYR A 135 -2.78 3.68 11.50
C TYR A 135 -4.03 3.16 12.21
N VAL A 136 -4.17 1.83 12.34
CA VAL A 136 -5.37 1.24 12.94
C VAL A 136 -5.48 1.57 14.42
N ARG A 137 -4.35 1.63 15.14
CA ARG A 137 -4.33 2.08 16.54
C ARG A 137 -4.86 3.51 16.66
N GLN A 138 -4.34 4.45 15.87
CA GLN A 138 -4.79 5.84 15.89
C GLN A 138 -6.25 5.99 15.46
N TYR A 139 -6.69 5.20 14.48
CA TYR A 139 -8.09 5.16 14.04
C TYR A 139 -9.03 4.61 15.13
N GLY A 140 -8.61 3.56 15.84
CA GLY A 140 -9.33 3.01 16.98
C GLY A 140 -9.45 4.01 18.13
N ASP A 141 -8.36 4.70 18.47
CA ASP A 141 -8.36 5.75 19.50
C ASP A 141 -9.31 6.90 19.13
N LEU A 142 -9.28 7.33 17.86
CA LEU A 142 -10.20 8.34 17.31
C LEU A 142 -11.67 7.87 17.42
N LEU A 143 -11.94 6.62 17.06
CA LEU A 143 -13.27 6.05 17.08
C LEU A 143 -13.80 5.91 18.51
N ALA A 144 -12.96 5.49 19.45
CA ALA A 144 -13.31 5.40 20.87
C ALA A 144 -13.63 6.79 21.45
N ALA A 145 -12.83 7.81 21.12
CA ALA A 145 -13.09 9.19 21.52
C ALA A 145 -14.41 9.73 20.96
N TYR A 146 -14.75 9.36 19.72
CA TYR A 146 -16.02 9.72 19.09
C TYR A 146 -17.21 9.00 19.75
N LYS A 147 -17.11 7.69 19.95
CA LYS A 147 -18.15 6.86 20.60
C LYS A 147 -18.41 7.28 22.06
N GLY A 148 -17.36 7.70 22.78
CA GLY A 148 -17.48 8.17 24.16
C GLY A 148 -18.37 9.41 24.34
N GLN A 149 -18.64 10.17 23.27
CA GLN A 149 -19.58 11.31 23.32
C GLN A 149 -21.05 10.87 23.31
N TRP A 150 -21.34 9.66 22.82
CA TRP A 150 -22.67 9.14 22.60
C TRP A 150 -22.89 7.88 23.43
N THR A 151 -22.99 8.03 24.76
CA THR A 151 -23.23 6.89 25.67
C THR A 151 -24.60 6.23 25.47
N ASP A 152 -25.53 6.96 24.87
CA ASP A 152 -26.93 6.57 24.76
C ASP A 152 -27.24 5.86 23.43
N ILE A 153 -26.28 5.82 22.50
CA ILE A 153 -26.45 5.26 21.16
C ILE A 153 -25.35 4.23 20.92
N ASP A 154 -25.76 3.01 20.61
CA ASP A 154 -24.83 2.00 20.13
C ASP A 154 -24.44 2.32 18.68
N LEU A 155 -23.16 2.68 18.49
CA LEU A 155 -22.56 2.99 17.20
C LEU A 155 -21.72 1.80 16.67
N THR A 156 -21.88 0.61 17.24
CA THR A 156 -21.29 -0.65 16.73
C THR A 156 -22.30 -1.52 16.02
#